data_AF-A0A9P8ZZW8-F1
#
_entry.id   AF-A0A9P8ZZW8-F1
#
_cell.length_a   1.000
_cell.length_b   1.000
_cell.length_c   1.000
_cell.angle_alpha   90.00
_cell.angle_beta   90.00
_cell.angle_gamma   90.00
#
_symmetry.space_group_name_H-M   'P 1'
#
loop_
_entity.id
_entity.type
_entity.pdbx_description
1 polymer ?
#
loop_
_entity_poly.entity_id
_entity_poly.type
_entity_poly.pdbx_seq_one_letter_code
_entity_poly.pdbx_strand_id
1 'polypeptide(L)'
;MSNTPAVEPQPPAFNYILGFLLVGIAWGFTTPFIRRAAKDHNPPAHPTLDREDVKASWLKSKVYGAFFAVLDLLKNPRYAIPLLINLTGSVWFFLLIGQAELSLTVPIVNTLAFLFTVLGDWWVEKKVIDRNTWIGMIFSLGGIALCVHSKSG
;
A
#
# COMPACT_ATOMS: atom_id res chain seq x y z
N MET A 1 1.27 48.66 -15.74
CA MET A 1 1.85 47.54 -14.96
C MET A 1 1.07 46.29 -15.33
N SER A 2 1.54 45.51 -16.30
CA SER A 2 0.90 44.27 -16.72
C SER A 2 1.25 43.15 -15.72
N ASN A 3 0.28 42.75 -14.90
CA ASN A 3 0.36 41.51 -14.13
C ASN A 3 0.18 40.35 -15.11
N THR A 4 1.27 39.88 -15.70
CA THR A 4 1.29 38.58 -16.36
C THR A 4 1.32 37.54 -15.24
N PRO A 5 0.30 36.69 -15.05
CA PRO A 5 0.41 35.58 -14.12
C PRO A 5 1.53 34.67 -14.65
N ALA A 6 2.54 34.42 -13.83
CA ALA A 6 3.60 33.48 -14.14
C ALA A 6 2.94 32.12 -14.43
N VAL A 7 3.04 31.67 -15.68
CA VAL A 7 2.67 30.31 -16.05
C VAL A 7 3.74 29.42 -15.41
N GLU A 8 3.47 28.92 -14.21
CA GLU A 8 4.30 27.87 -13.62
C GLU A 8 4.37 26.71 -14.63
N PRO A 9 5.58 26.21 -14.96
CA PRO A 9 5.72 25.11 -15.89
C PRO A 9 5.02 23.89 -15.30
N GLN A 10 3.84 23.59 -15.81
CA GLN A 10 3.09 22.37 -15.50
C GLN A 10 4.06 21.19 -15.61
N PRO A 11 4.33 20.44 -14.52
CA PRO A 11 5.24 19.32 -14.61
C PRO A 11 4.74 18.38 -15.72
N PRO A 12 5.63 17.88 -16.59
CA PRO A 12 5.23 17.07 -17.73
C PRO A 12 4.36 15.90 -17.26
N ALA A 13 3.32 15.55 -18.01
CA ALA A 13 2.37 14.47 -17.69
C ALA A 13 3.06 13.16 -17.24
N PHE A 14 4.28 12.94 -17.72
CA PHE A 14 5.18 11.89 -17.28
C PHE A 14 5.42 11.84 -15.76
N ASN A 15 5.60 12.97 -15.08
CA ASN A 15 5.83 13.03 -13.63
C ASN A 15 4.60 12.55 -12.85
N TYR A 16 3.39 12.85 -13.33
CA TYR A 16 2.16 12.35 -12.73
C TYR A 16 2.01 10.85 -12.93
N ILE A 17 2.29 10.34 -14.14
CA ILE A 17 2.28 8.91 -14.44
C ILE A 17 3.28 8.18 -13.55
N LEU A 18 4.51 8.70 -13.45
CA LEU A 18 5.54 8.14 -12.58
C LEU A 18 5.11 8.18 -11.11
N GLY A 19 4.51 9.27 -10.66
CA GLY A 19 3.94 9.39 -9.32
C GLY A 19 2.87 8.32 -9.04
N PHE A 20 1.91 8.13 -9.95
CA PHE A 20 0.87 7.11 -9.80
C PHE A 20 1.44 5.69 -9.81
N LEU A 21 2.45 5.42 -10.63
CA LEU A 21 3.16 4.14 -10.63
C LEU A 21 3.90 3.91 -9.31
N LEU A 22 4.63 4.91 -8.81
CA LEU A 22 5.36 4.81 -7.54
C LEU A 22 4.42 4.56 -6.36
N VAL A 23 3.29 5.27 -6.30
CA VAL A 23 2.25 5.03 -5.28
C VAL A 23 1.66 3.63 -5.43
N GLY A 24 1.31 3.23 -6.65
CA GLY A 24 0.78 1.91 -6.95
C GLY A 24 1.73 0.79 -6.54
N ILE A 25 3.04 0.94 -6.78
CA ILE A 25 4.07 0.00 -6.34
C ILE A 25 4.17 0.02 -4.82
N ALA A 26 4.26 1.21 -4.22
CA ALA A 26 4.42 1.36 -2.78
C ALA A 26 3.25 0.78 -1.99
N TRP A 27 2.02 0.85 -2.51
CA TRP A 27 0.86 0.25 -1.86
C TRP A 27 0.67 -1.21 -2.25
N GLY A 28 0.70 -1.51 -3.54
CA GLY A 28 0.40 -2.82 -4.07
C GLY A 28 1.51 -3.82 -3.83
N PHE A 29 2.73 -3.48 -4.25
CA PHE A 29 3.84 -4.44 -4.24
C PHE A 29 4.32 -4.74 -2.82
N THR A 30 4.23 -3.80 -1.87
CA THR A 30 4.64 -4.07 -0.47
C THR A 30 3.67 -4.98 0.28
N THR A 31 2.39 -4.99 -0.09
CA THR A 31 1.33 -5.76 0.58
C THR A 31 1.63 -7.26 0.70
N PRO A 32 2.07 -7.98 -0.37
CA PRO A 32 2.49 -9.39 -0.25
C PRO A 32 3.66 -9.59 0.71
N PHE A 33 4.66 -8.71 0.69
CA PHE A 33 5.81 -8.82 1.59
C PHE A 33 5.40 -8.62 3.05
N ILE A 34 4.54 -7.64 3.34
CA ILE A 34 3.98 -7.41 4.68
C ILE A 34 3.22 -8.66 5.14
N ARG A 35 2.35 -9.21 4.29
CA ARG A 35 1.58 -10.43 4.59
C ARG A 35 2.48 -11.61 4.86
N ARG A 36 3.52 -11.81 4.05
CA ARG A 36 4.48 -12.90 4.22
C ARG A 36 5.32 -12.71 5.49
N ALA A 37 5.85 -11.51 5.71
CA ALA A 37 6.62 -11.20 6.91
C ALA A 37 5.80 -11.37 8.19
N ALA A 38 4.51 -11.07 8.16
CA ALA A 38 3.60 -11.30 9.28
C ALA A 38 3.29 -12.79 9.52
N LYS A 39 3.16 -13.61 8.47
CA LYS A 39 2.96 -15.07 8.59
C LYS A 39 4.22 -15.79 9.08
N ASP A 40 5.38 -15.39 8.57
CA ASP A 40 6.68 -15.98 8.90
C ASP A 40 7.21 -15.45 10.25
N HIS A 41 6.50 -14.52 10.91
CA HIS A 41 6.89 -13.98 12.21
C HIS A 41 6.50 -14.95 13.33
N ASN A 42 7.51 -15.60 13.91
CA ASN A 42 7.35 -16.35 15.15
C ASN A 42 7.75 -15.44 16.32
N PRO A 43 6.80 -14.87 17.09
CA PRO A 43 7.13 -13.91 18.13
C PRO A 43 7.95 -14.59 19.24
N PRO A 44 9.08 -13.99 19.67
CA PRO A 44 9.85 -14.50 20.79
C PRO A 44 9.02 -14.47 22.09
N ALA A 45 9.26 -15.43 22.98
CA ALA A 45 8.59 -15.47 24.27
C ALA A 45 8.99 -14.23 25.09
N HIS A 46 8.01 -13.40 25.46
CA HIS A 46 8.23 -12.21 26.29
C HIS A 46 8.03 -12.55 27.77
N PRO A 47 9.07 -12.39 28.64
CA PRO A 47 8.98 -12.67 30.07
C PRO A 47 7.89 -11.86 30.81
N THR A 48 7.48 -10.73 30.24
CA THR A 48 6.40 -9.86 30.75
C THR A 48 5.00 -10.45 30.53
N LEU A 49 4.80 -11.28 29.50
CA LEU A 49 3.55 -12.01 29.26
C LEU A 49 3.44 -13.27 30.14
N ASP A 50 4.56 -13.75 30.67
CA ASP A 50 4.61 -14.89 31.58
C ASP A 50 4.34 -14.54 33.05
N ARG A 51 4.21 -13.25 33.39
CA ARG A 51 3.86 -12.83 34.75
C ARG A 51 2.41 -13.23 35.08
N GLU A 52 2.22 -13.75 36.30
CA GLU A 52 0.92 -14.26 36.77
C GLU A 52 -0.16 -13.17 36.84
N ASP A 53 0.21 -11.92 37.13
CA ASP A 53 -0.71 -10.77 37.18
C ASP A 53 -1.27 -10.40 35.80
N VAL A 54 -0.49 -10.63 34.74
CA VAL A 54 -0.89 -10.42 33.35
C VAL A 54 -1.72 -11.60 32.84
N LYS A 55 -1.34 -12.85 33.16
CA LYS A 55 -2.12 -14.05 32.82
C LYS A 55 -3.48 -14.10 33.53
N ALA A 56 -3.55 -13.62 34.77
CA ALA A 56 -4.80 -13.57 35.55
C ALA A 56 -5.85 -12.62 34.96
N SER A 57 -5.42 -11.64 34.15
CA SER A 57 -6.33 -10.67 33.52
C SER A 57 -6.31 -10.82 32.01
N TRP A 58 -7.37 -11.40 31.46
CA TRP A 58 -7.54 -11.61 30.00
C TRP A 58 -7.29 -10.33 29.20
N LEU A 59 -7.77 -9.18 29.69
CA LEU A 59 -7.59 -7.89 29.04
C LEU A 59 -6.11 -7.47 29.01
N LYS A 60 -5.40 -7.57 30.15
CA LYS A 60 -3.97 -7.21 30.20
C LYS A 60 -3.14 -8.14 29.33
N SER A 61 -3.34 -9.45 29.42
CA SER A 61 -2.67 -10.43 28.56
C SER A 61 -2.87 -10.11 27.08
N LYS A 62 -4.09 -9.75 26.67
CA LYS A 62 -4.38 -9.40 25.29
C LYS A 62 -3.76 -8.08 24.84
N VAL A 63 -3.80 -7.03 25.68
CA VAL A 63 -3.24 -5.72 25.37
C VAL A 63 -1.71 -5.77 25.31
N TYR A 64 -1.06 -6.34 26.33
CA TYR A 64 0.39 -6.50 26.35
C TYR A 64 0.84 -7.44 25.23
N GLY A 65 0.12 -8.54 25.00
CA GLY A 65 0.42 -9.48 23.91
C GLY A 65 0.38 -8.81 22.54
N ALA A 66 -0.66 -8.02 22.27
CA ALA A 66 -0.76 -7.24 21.04
C ALA A 66 0.35 -6.19 20.93
N PHE A 67 0.67 -5.48 22.01
CA PHE A 67 1.72 -4.46 22.02
C PHE A 67 3.10 -5.04 21.72
N PHE A 68 3.48 -6.13 22.40
CA PHE A 68 4.77 -6.79 22.15
C PHE A 68 4.83 -7.41 20.74
N ALA A 69 3.75 -8.03 20.28
CA ALA A 69 3.68 -8.55 18.91
C ALA A 69 3.88 -7.45 17.87
N VAL A 70 3.25 -6.29 18.05
CA VAL A 70 3.45 -5.13 17.14
C VAL A 70 4.89 -4.64 17.20
N LEU A 71 5.47 -4.50 18.39
CA LEU A 71 6.86 -4.05 18.53
C LEU A 71 7.86 -5.02 17.88
N ASP A 72 7.68 -6.32 18.04
CA ASP A 72 8.56 -7.32 17.43
C ASP A 72 8.43 -7.35 15.91
N LEU A 73 7.20 -7.15 15.41
CA LEU A 73 6.95 -7.07 13.98
C LEU A 73 7.58 -5.81 13.38
N LEU A 74 7.49 -4.67 14.07
CA LEU A 74 8.14 -3.42 13.67
C LEU A 74 9.67 -3.49 13.77
N LYS A 75 10.23 -4.28 14.69
CA LYS A 75 11.68 -4.52 14.77
C LYS A 75 12.19 -5.42 13.65
N ASN A 76 11.33 -6.23 13.04
CA ASN A 76 11.72 -7.10 11.95
C ASN A 76 11.94 -6.27 10.67
N PRO A 77 13.17 -6.18 10.12
CA PRO A 77 13.44 -5.37 8.92
C PRO A 77 12.65 -5.86 7.70
N ARG A 78 12.31 -7.15 7.65
CA ARG A 78 11.48 -7.73 6.58
C ARG A 78 10.03 -7.20 6.58
N TYR A 79 9.57 -6.66 7.69
CA TYR A 79 8.25 -6.02 7.82
C TYR A 79 8.37 -4.49 7.79
N ALA A 80 9.34 -3.94 8.53
CA ALA A 80 9.55 -2.49 8.63
C ALA A 80 9.86 -1.83 7.28
N ILE A 81 10.71 -2.45 6.45
CA ILE A 81 11.08 -1.88 5.14
C ILE A 81 9.85 -1.76 4.22
N PRO A 82 9.07 -2.84 3.96
CA PRO A 82 7.83 -2.73 3.19
C PRO A 82 6.82 -1.74 3.80
N LEU A 83 6.71 -1.68 5.13
CA LEU A 83 5.80 -0.76 5.81
C LEU A 83 6.19 0.71 5.57
N LEU A 84 7.48 1.03 5.68
CA LEU A 84 7.99 2.38 5.41
C LEU A 84 7.74 2.77 3.95
N ILE A 85 7.99 1.87 3.01
CA ILE A 85 7.69 2.10 1.59
C ILE A 85 6.19 2.37 1.42
N ASN A 86 5.32 1.56 2.02
CA ASN A 86 3.87 1.75 1.97
C ASN A 86 3.45 3.14 2.49
N LEU A 87 3.99 3.55 3.63
CA LEU A 87 3.72 4.86 4.22
C LEU A 87 4.24 6.02 3.34
N THR A 88 5.43 5.88 2.75
CA THR A 88 5.93 6.88 1.79
C THR A 88 5.02 7.00 0.58
N GLY A 89 4.44 5.90 0.11
CA GLY A 89 3.43 5.90 -0.96
C GLY A 89 2.23 6.79 -0.62
N SER A 90 1.76 6.77 0.63
CA SER A 90 0.66 7.61 1.09
C SER A 90 1.01 9.11 1.09
N VAL A 91 2.25 9.48 1.40
CA VAL A 91 2.72 10.87 1.31
C VAL A 91 2.72 11.34 -0.14
N TRP A 92 3.26 10.53 -1.06
CA TRP A 92 3.25 10.83 -2.49
C TRP A 92 1.83 10.92 -3.06
N PHE A 93 0.94 10.01 -2.65
CA PHE A 93 -0.47 10.03 -3.01
C PHE A 93 -1.15 11.34 -2.59
N PHE A 94 -0.90 11.79 -1.37
CA PHE A 94 -1.46 13.04 -0.86
C PHE A 94 -0.99 14.26 -1.66
N LEU A 95 0.30 14.29 -2.05
CA LEU A 95 0.84 15.35 -2.91
C LEU A 95 0.24 15.33 -4.31
N LEU A 96 0.06 14.16 -4.91
CA LEU A 96 -0.52 13.99 -6.24
C LEU A 96 -2.00 14.39 -6.29
N ILE A 97 -2.76 14.04 -5.25
CA ILE A 97 -4.16 14.43 -5.05
C ILE A 97 -4.33 15.95 -5.00
N GLY A 98 -3.38 16.68 -4.41
CA GLY A 98 -3.42 18.14 -4.33
C GLY A 98 -3.16 18.86 -5.66
N GLN A 99 -2.76 18.13 -6.72
CA GLN A 99 -2.32 18.69 -8.00
C GLN A 99 -3.09 18.13 -9.20
N ALA A 100 -3.62 16.91 -9.10
CA ALA A 100 -4.40 16.24 -10.14
C ALA A 100 -5.89 16.15 -9.75
N GLU A 101 -6.77 16.05 -10.74
CA GLU A 101 -8.21 15.89 -10.49
C GLU A 101 -8.50 14.63 -9.65
N LEU A 102 -9.04 14.86 -8.46
CA LEU A 102 -9.31 13.85 -7.42
C LEU A 102 -10.13 12.66 -7.95
N SER A 103 -11.09 12.93 -8.82
CA SER A 103 -12.02 11.92 -9.33
C SER A 103 -11.37 10.87 -10.24
N LEU A 104 -10.21 11.17 -10.84
CA LEU A 104 -9.53 10.26 -11.75
C LEU A 104 -8.33 9.57 -11.09
N THR A 105 -7.62 10.31 -10.24
CA THR A 105 -6.42 9.82 -9.56
C THR A 105 -6.71 8.61 -8.66
N VAL A 106 -7.82 8.66 -7.90
CA VAL A 106 -8.16 7.61 -6.94
C VAL A 106 -8.45 6.26 -7.62
N PRO A 107 -9.32 6.17 -8.66
CA PRO A 107 -9.52 4.93 -9.40
C PRO A 107 -8.24 4.37 -10.05
N ILE A 108 -7.39 5.24 -10.62
CA ILE A 108 -6.15 4.83 -11.29
C ILE A 108 -5.18 4.20 -10.28
N VAL A 109 -4.87 4.90 -9.20
CA VAL A 109 -3.91 4.43 -8.19
C VAL A 109 -4.41 3.16 -7.51
N ASN A 110 -5.71 3.05 -7.23
CA ASN A 110 -6.28 1.85 -6.61
C ASN A 110 -6.17 0.61 -7.50
N THR A 111 -6.45 0.75 -8.79
CA THR A 111 -6.26 -0.35 -9.75
C THR A 111 -4.78 -0.68 -9.97
N LEU A 112 -3.89 0.33 -10.04
CA LEU A 112 -2.44 0.07 -10.10
C LEU A 112 -1.97 -0.69 -8.86
N ALA A 113 -2.42 -0.30 -7.66
CA ALA A 113 -2.12 -1.00 -6.43
C ALA A 113 -2.63 -2.45 -6.46
N PHE A 114 -3.83 -2.71 -7.00
CA PHE A 114 -4.32 -4.07 -7.21
C PHE A 114 -3.41 -4.87 -8.16
N LEU A 115 -3.04 -4.31 -9.31
CA LEU A 115 -2.14 -4.98 -10.27
C LEU A 115 -0.78 -5.29 -9.65
N PHE A 116 -0.17 -4.32 -8.96
CA PHE A 116 1.10 -4.53 -8.28
C PHE A 116 1.00 -5.49 -7.10
N THR A 117 -0.16 -5.60 -6.44
CA THR A 117 -0.42 -6.63 -5.43
C THR A 117 -0.38 -8.02 -6.07
N VAL A 118 -1.07 -8.21 -7.20
CA VAL A 118 -1.07 -9.50 -7.92
C VAL A 118 0.33 -9.85 -8.42
N LEU A 119 1.06 -8.88 -8.98
CA LEU A 119 2.44 -9.07 -9.40
C LEU A 119 3.35 -9.43 -8.22
N GLY A 120 3.17 -8.77 -7.08
CA GLY A 120 3.90 -9.08 -5.86
C GLY A 120 3.55 -10.46 -5.29
N ASP A 121 2.28 -10.86 -5.29
CA ASP A 121 1.84 -12.18 -4.86
C ASP A 121 2.46 -13.27 -5.76
N TRP A 122 2.47 -13.04 -7.08
CA TRP A 122 3.14 -13.93 -8.03
C TRP A 122 4.66 -13.98 -7.80
N TRP A 123 5.31 -12.85 -7.54
CA TRP A 123 6.76 -12.80 -7.31
C TRP A 123 7.19 -13.41 -5.97
N VAL A 124 6.50 -13.02 -4.88
CA VAL A 124 6.86 -13.33 -3.49
C VAL A 124 6.39 -14.70 -3.04
N GLU A 125 5.15 -15.05 -3.40
CA GLU A 125 4.56 -16.33 -3.00
C GLU A 125 4.73 -17.40 -4.10
N LYS A 126 5.25 -17.05 -5.29
CA LYS A 126 5.34 -17.93 -6.48
C LYS A 126 4.00 -18.61 -6.80
N LYS A 127 2.90 -17.98 -6.41
CA LYS A 127 1.55 -18.51 -6.62
C LYS A 127 1.16 -18.36 -8.08
N VAL A 128 0.62 -19.43 -8.66
CA VAL A 128 0.00 -19.39 -9.98
C VAL A 128 -1.25 -18.50 -9.87
N ILE A 129 -1.39 -17.55 -10.79
CA ILE A 129 -2.51 -16.61 -10.80
C ILE A 129 -3.80 -17.40 -11.06
N ASP A 130 -4.71 -17.39 -10.09
CA ASP A 130 -5.99 -18.09 -10.19
C ASP A 130 -6.91 -17.42 -11.23
N ARG A 131 -7.87 -18.18 -11.76
CA ARG A 131 -8.84 -17.68 -12.76
C ARG A 131 -9.64 -16.48 -12.23
N ASN A 132 -9.97 -16.47 -10.95
CA ASN A 132 -10.70 -15.36 -10.33
C ASN A 132 -9.87 -14.07 -10.29
N THR A 133 -8.56 -14.18 -10.02
CA THR A 133 -7.65 -13.03 -10.04
C THR A 133 -7.49 -12.46 -11.44
N TRP A 134 -7.42 -13.32 -12.46
CA TRP A 134 -7.40 -12.91 -13.87
C TRP A 134 -8.65 -12.12 -14.28
N ILE A 135 -9.83 -12.60 -13.89
CA ILE A 135 -11.09 -11.89 -14.12
C ILE A 135 -11.07 -10.53 -13.41
N GLY A 136 -10.60 -10.48 -12.15
CA GLY A 136 -10.44 -9.25 -11.41
C GLY A 136 -9.53 -8.23 -12.11
N MET A 137 -8.40 -8.68 -12.67
CA MET A 137 -7.50 -7.80 -13.44
C MET A 137 -8.17 -7.24 -14.69
N ILE A 138 -8.90 -8.05 -15.45
CA ILE A 138 -9.60 -7.60 -16.66
C ILE A 138 -10.67 -6.55 -16.29
N PHE A 139 -11.48 -6.81 -15.27
CA PHE A 139 -12.50 -5.85 -14.82
C PHE A 139 -11.88 -4.55 -14.29
N SER A 140 -10.78 -4.64 -13.54
CA SER A 140 -10.09 -3.48 -12.98
C SER A 140 -9.46 -2.60 -14.08
N LEU A 141 -8.82 -3.22 -15.07
CA LEU A 141 -8.30 -2.53 -16.26
C LEU A 141 -9.42 -1.91 -17.11
N GLY A 142 -10.52 -2.64 -17.31
CA GLY A 142 -11.71 -2.14 -18.00
C GLY A 142 -12.32 -0.93 -17.29
N GLY A 143 -12.37 -0.94 -15.96
CA GLY A 143 -12.83 0.18 -15.13
C GLY A 143 -11.99 1.44 -15.32
N ILE A 144 -10.64 1.33 -15.28
CA ILE A 144 -9.78 2.48 -15.61
C ILE A 144 -10.03 2.97 -17.03
N ALA A 145 -10.08 2.06 -18.01
CA ALA A 145 -10.25 2.44 -19.41
C ALA A 145 -11.54 3.24 -19.61
N LEU A 146 -12.62 2.86 -18.93
CA LEU A 146 -13.88 3.62 -18.89
C LEU A 146 -13.71 4.98 -18.20
N CYS A 147 -13.02 5.06 -17.06
CA CYS A 147 -12.75 6.33 -16.37
C CYS A 147 -11.94 7.30 -17.26
N VAL A 148 -10.96 6.81 -18.01
CA VAL A 148 -10.16 7.61 -18.95
C VAL A 148 -11.00 8.03 -20.16
N HIS A 149 -11.80 7.11 -20.70
CA HIS A 149 -12.68 7.38 -21.83
C HIS A 149 -13.73 8.44 -21.49
N SER A 150 -14.38 8.34 -20.32
CA SER A 150 -15.37 9.31 -19.85
C SER A 150 -14.82 10.72 -19.65
N LYS A 151 -13.50 10.87 -19.50
CA LYS A 151 -12.86 12.19 -19.38
C LYS A 151 -12.39 12.73 -20.73
N SER A 152 -12.13 11.84 -21.70
CA SER A 152 -11.65 12.21 -23.04
C SER A 152 -12.80 12.54 -23.99
N GLY A 153 -14.04 12.23 -23.62
CA GLY A 153 -15.27 12.60 -24.32
C GLY A 153 -15.97 13.75 -23.61
#